data_AF-A0A2N2LIN8-F1
#
_entry.id   AF-A0A2N2LIN8-F1
#
_cell.length_a   1.000
_cell.length_b   1.000
_cell.length_c   1.000
_cell.angle_alpha   90.00
_cell.angle_beta   90.00
_cell.angle_gamma   90.00
#
_symmetry.space_group_name_H-M   'P 1'
#
loop_
_entity.id
_entity.type
_entity.pdbx_description
1 polymer ?
#
loop_
_entity_poly.entity_id
_entity_poly.type
_entity_poly.pdbx_seq_one_letter_code
_entity_poly.pdbx_strand_id
1 'polypeptide(L)'
;MNEHENLRATMTAAGRTVETTTDDIARLARGGTLGWRLSSPSSAEVLAMPGEALYPAPSSVRFDHADYIEAPDLEAIGADLISRWPEFSFMEHVRVRYLWKAKGTATAPARCSRASGFWRFLAGVDFVIWVGAENVRAEFYTREQVEATVYHELSHIGWDAEKGEPVSRDHDAEVFFREFERYGIRRRDHARFGQLSLMGAFTRGEGLQEPRYGRCNNCLSIIVLSEGCRQCPRLGAAAPLGSVEADETQCRQCGEVVPSAGVRDGLCTACRLGAGASE
;
A
#
# COMPACT_ATOMS: atom_id res chain seq x y z
N MET A 1 14.58 -27.31 50.66
CA MET A 1 15.63 -26.90 49.72
C MET A 1 15.12 -27.30 48.34
N ASN A 2 14.43 -26.41 47.64
CA ASN A 2 13.89 -26.68 46.30
C ASN A 2 14.68 -25.82 45.31
N GLU A 3 15.57 -26.46 44.57
CA GLU A 3 16.25 -25.86 43.42
C GLU A 3 15.23 -25.80 42.28
N HIS A 4 14.71 -24.61 42.00
CA HIS A 4 13.96 -24.37 40.76
C HIS A 4 14.98 -24.25 39.62
N GLU A 5 15.04 -25.27 38.75
CA GLU A 5 15.79 -25.20 37.50
C GLU A 5 15.24 -24.04 36.65
N ASN A 6 16.12 -23.08 36.34
CA ASN A 6 15.82 -21.99 35.42
C ASN A 6 15.66 -22.55 34.00
N LEU A 7 14.42 -22.69 33.56
CA LEU A 7 14.08 -23.00 32.17
C LEU A 7 14.67 -21.94 31.25
N ARG A 8 15.53 -22.36 30.31
CA ARG A 8 16.05 -21.51 29.24
C ARG A 8 15.17 -21.66 28.01
N ALA A 9 14.73 -20.55 27.46
CA ALA A 9 14.01 -20.51 26.19
C ALA A 9 14.91 -19.92 25.11
N THR A 10 14.73 -20.36 23.88
CA THR A 10 15.45 -19.84 22.73
C THR A 10 14.48 -19.02 21.88
N MET A 11 14.79 -17.75 21.66
CA MET A 11 14.00 -16.88 20.78
C MET A 11 14.83 -16.47 19.57
N THR A 12 14.23 -16.58 18.38
CA THR A 12 14.87 -16.20 17.12
C THR A 12 14.11 -15.04 16.48
N ALA A 13 14.81 -13.95 16.20
CA ALA A 13 14.26 -12.79 15.48
C ALA A 13 15.33 -12.23 14.53
N ALA A 14 14.94 -11.90 13.30
CA ALA A 14 15.82 -11.34 12.26
C ALA A 14 17.13 -12.14 12.05
N GLY A 15 17.04 -13.47 12.01
CA GLY A 15 18.19 -14.36 11.76
C GLY A 15 19.19 -14.50 12.92
N ARG A 16 18.89 -13.92 14.09
CA ARG A 16 19.69 -14.12 15.30
C ARG A 16 18.89 -14.88 16.35
N THR A 17 19.55 -15.86 16.93
CA THR A 17 19.01 -16.71 17.98
C THR A 17 19.67 -16.32 19.30
N VAL A 18 18.87 -16.07 20.33
CA VAL A 18 19.38 -15.70 21.66
C VAL A 18 18.71 -16.59 22.71
N GLU A 19 19.51 -17.11 23.65
CA GLU A 19 19.01 -17.78 24.85
C GLU A 19 18.52 -16.72 25.84
N THR A 20 17.32 -16.92 26.37
CA THR A 20 16.70 -16.03 27.35
C THR A 20 16.13 -16.82 28.51
N THR A 21 16.03 -16.17 29.68
CA THR A 21 15.50 -16.79 30.90
C THR A 21 14.01 -16.51 31.04
N THR A 22 13.31 -17.33 31.82
CA THR A 22 11.89 -17.13 32.13
C THR A 22 11.61 -15.75 32.73
N ASP A 23 12.55 -15.21 33.51
CA ASP A 23 12.43 -13.89 34.12
C ASP A 23 12.51 -12.75 33.10
N ASP A 24 13.34 -12.89 32.07
CA ASP A 24 13.44 -11.91 30.97
C ASP A 24 12.14 -11.87 30.14
N ILE A 25 11.55 -13.04 29.87
CA ILE A 25 10.25 -13.16 29.19
C ILE A 25 9.16 -12.49 30.02
N ALA A 26 9.13 -12.76 31.33
CA ALA A 26 8.16 -12.16 32.23
C ALA A 26 8.33 -10.63 32.34
N ARG A 27 9.56 -10.13 32.21
CA ARG A 27 9.88 -8.69 32.21
C ARG A 27 9.42 -8.00 30.92
N LEU A 28 9.57 -8.67 29.77
CA LEU A 28 9.05 -8.21 28.48
C LEU A 28 7.52 -8.16 28.47
N ALA A 29 6.85 -9.19 29.01
CA ALA A 29 5.39 -9.25 29.10
C ALA A 29 4.78 -8.12 29.97
N ARG A 30 5.56 -7.57 30.91
CA ARG A 30 5.17 -6.44 31.78
C ARG A 30 5.56 -5.07 31.24
N GLY A 31 5.96 -4.98 29.96
CA GLY A 31 6.29 -3.70 29.32
C GLY A 31 7.66 -3.13 29.67
N GLY A 32 8.56 -3.95 30.24
CA GLY A 32 9.95 -3.54 30.43
C GLY A 32 10.71 -3.47 29.09
N THR A 33 11.43 -2.38 28.85
CA THR A 33 12.37 -2.27 27.73
C THR A 33 13.72 -2.89 28.11
N LEU A 34 14.13 -3.95 27.42
CA LEU A 34 15.55 -4.28 27.33
C LEU A 34 16.19 -3.32 26.32
N GLY A 35 17.37 -2.77 26.64
CA GLY A 35 18.09 -1.77 25.84
C GLY A 35 18.64 -2.30 24.51
N TRP A 36 17.80 -2.88 23.66
CA TRP A 36 18.14 -3.30 22.31
C TRP A 36 18.02 -2.10 21.37
N ARG A 37 19.15 -1.54 20.93
CA ARG A 37 19.17 -0.72 19.72
C ARG A 37 18.95 -1.66 18.53
N LEU A 38 17.72 -1.74 18.04
CA LEU A 38 17.44 -2.26 16.71
C LEU A 38 18.08 -1.29 15.72
N SER A 39 19.22 -1.68 15.14
CA SER A 39 19.71 -1.08 13.91
C SER A 39 18.57 -1.17 12.90
N SER A 40 18.03 -0.02 12.48
CA SER A 40 17.05 -0.02 11.39
C SER A 40 17.75 -0.66 10.19
N PRO A 41 17.19 -1.72 9.58
CA PRO A 41 17.74 -2.22 8.34
C PRO A 41 17.76 -1.07 7.36
N SER A 42 18.87 -0.91 6.65
CA SER A 42 18.95 0.07 5.56
C SER A 42 17.79 -0.19 4.60
N SER A 43 17.20 0.86 4.03
CA SER A 43 15.98 0.81 3.21
C SER A 43 16.05 -0.16 2.01
N ALA A 44 17.22 -0.73 1.72
CA ALA A 44 17.45 -1.71 0.66
C ALA A 44 17.26 -3.19 1.11
N GLU A 45 17.10 -3.48 2.40
CA GLU A 45 17.06 -4.87 2.92
C GLU A 45 15.67 -5.43 3.19
N VAL A 46 14.60 -4.70 2.88
CA VAL A 46 13.26 -5.29 2.71
C VAL A 46 13.18 -5.84 1.28
N LEU A 47 14.11 -6.75 0.96
CA LEU A 47 14.07 -7.55 -0.24
C LEU A 47 12.87 -8.48 -0.16
N ALA A 48 12.27 -8.76 -1.31
CA ALA A 48 11.16 -9.68 -1.53
C ALA A 48 11.11 -10.81 -0.49
N MET A 49 9.90 -11.15 -0.03
CA MET A 49 9.65 -12.36 0.76
C MET A 49 10.55 -13.49 0.24
N PRO A 50 11.41 -14.08 1.09
CA PRO A 50 12.46 -14.97 0.62
C PRO A 50 11.84 -16.12 -0.17
N GLY A 51 12.02 -16.12 -1.49
CA GLY A 51 11.53 -17.16 -2.40
C GLY A 51 10.94 -16.67 -3.72
N GLU A 52 10.49 -15.42 -3.84
CA GLU A 52 9.93 -14.93 -5.10
C GLU A 52 10.98 -14.31 -6.03
N ALA A 53 11.06 -14.82 -7.25
CA ALA A 53 11.92 -14.27 -8.28
C ALA A 53 11.37 -12.92 -8.78
N LEU A 54 12.27 -11.95 -8.95
CA LEU A 54 11.96 -10.67 -9.58
C LEU A 54 11.52 -10.86 -11.02
N TYR A 55 10.59 -10.01 -11.47
CA TYR A 55 10.09 -10.04 -12.84
C TYR A 55 11.14 -9.46 -13.81
N PRO A 56 11.48 -10.15 -14.91
CA PRO A 56 12.58 -9.77 -15.79
C PRO A 56 12.19 -8.64 -16.78
N ALA A 57 11.89 -7.44 -16.28
CA ALA A 57 11.53 -6.31 -17.13
C ALA A 57 12.65 -5.91 -18.12
N PRO A 58 12.33 -5.54 -19.37
CA PRO A 58 13.30 -5.15 -20.39
C PRO A 58 14.25 -4.02 -19.98
N SER A 59 15.57 -4.20 -20.09
CA SER A 59 16.53 -3.13 -19.82
C SER A 59 16.39 -1.96 -20.81
N SER A 60 16.89 -0.78 -20.45
CA SER A 60 16.85 0.42 -21.29
C SER A 60 17.48 0.23 -22.67
N VAL A 61 18.49 -0.63 -22.79
CA VAL A 61 19.15 -0.95 -24.06
C VAL A 61 18.19 -1.58 -25.07
N ARG A 62 17.24 -2.41 -24.61
CA ARG A 62 16.30 -3.11 -25.50
C ARG A 62 15.32 -2.17 -26.20
N PHE A 63 15.16 -0.94 -25.69
CA PHE A 63 14.27 0.04 -26.27
C PHE A 63 14.85 0.74 -27.50
N ASP A 64 16.18 0.73 -27.69
CA ASP A 64 16.84 1.36 -28.86
C ASP A 64 16.28 2.76 -29.19
N HIS A 65 16.25 3.64 -28.18
CA HIS A 65 15.67 5.00 -28.24
C HIS A 65 14.15 5.10 -28.44
N ALA A 66 13.43 3.99 -28.60
CA ALA A 66 11.98 3.99 -28.64
C ALA A 66 11.36 4.13 -27.23
N ASP A 67 10.19 4.77 -27.16
CA ASP A 67 9.45 4.87 -25.90
C ASP A 67 8.72 3.58 -25.52
N TYR A 68 8.39 2.76 -26.51
CA TYR A 68 7.60 1.55 -26.35
C TYR A 68 8.19 0.38 -27.15
N ILE A 69 8.06 -0.82 -26.61
CA ILE A 69 8.31 -2.08 -27.30
C ILE A 69 7.17 -3.07 -27.03
N GLU A 70 6.98 -4.05 -27.91
CA GLU A 70 6.01 -5.11 -27.71
C GLU A 70 6.32 -5.93 -26.45
N ALA A 71 5.28 -6.35 -25.74
CA ALA A 71 5.37 -7.06 -24.47
C ALA A 71 4.61 -8.40 -24.50
N PRO A 72 5.14 -9.41 -25.22
CA PRO A 72 4.48 -10.72 -25.31
C PRO A 72 4.35 -11.42 -23.94
N ASP A 73 5.21 -11.08 -22.99
CA ASP A 73 5.16 -11.54 -21.61
C ASP A 73 3.98 -10.93 -20.83
N LEU A 74 3.71 -9.63 -21.02
CA LEU A 74 2.53 -8.98 -20.46
C LEU A 74 1.24 -9.43 -21.15
N GLU A 75 1.28 -9.67 -22.46
CA GLU A 75 0.16 -10.23 -23.22
C GLU A 75 -0.21 -11.62 -22.71
N ALA A 76 0.78 -12.48 -22.45
CA ALA A 76 0.55 -13.81 -21.87
C ALA A 76 -0.12 -13.71 -20.49
N ILE A 77 0.31 -12.76 -19.64
CA ILE A 77 -0.33 -12.47 -18.35
C ILE A 77 -1.78 -11.99 -18.57
N GLY A 78 -1.99 -11.06 -19.49
CA GLY A 78 -3.32 -10.54 -19.81
C GLY A 78 -4.28 -11.63 -20.28
N ALA A 79 -3.85 -12.48 -21.21
CA ALA A 79 -4.63 -13.61 -21.73
C ALA A 79 -4.98 -14.62 -20.63
N ASP A 80 -4.02 -14.96 -19.78
CA ASP A 80 -4.22 -15.83 -18.62
C ASP A 80 -5.25 -15.23 -17.65
N LEU A 81 -5.14 -13.95 -17.29
CA LEU A 81 -6.11 -13.25 -16.46
C LEU A 81 -7.52 -13.22 -17.09
N ILE A 82 -7.63 -12.92 -18.38
CA ILE A 82 -8.91 -12.90 -19.10
C ILE A 82 -9.57 -14.29 -19.07
N SER A 83 -8.78 -15.34 -19.30
CA SER A 83 -9.29 -16.72 -19.30
C SER A 83 -9.70 -17.23 -17.91
N ARG A 84 -8.98 -16.79 -16.87
CA ARG A 84 -9.15 -17.27 -15.50
C ARG A 84 -10.36 -16.65 -14.81
N TRP A 85 -10.70 -15.41 -15.17
CA TRP A 85 -11.58 -14.58 -14.37
C TRP A 85 -12.89 -14.21 -15.10
N PRO A 86 -14.05 -14.70 -14.63
CA PRO A 86 -15.32 -14.53 -15.34
C PRO A 86 -15.75 -13.07 -15.59
N GLU A 87 -15.32 -12.11 -14.76
CA GLU A 87 -15.63 -10.70 -15.00
C GLU A 87 -15.01 -10.12 -16.28
N PHE A 88 -13.99 -10.79 -16.83
CA PHE A 88 -13.36 -10.40 -18.10
C PHE A 88 -13.89 -11.20 -19.29
N SER A 89 -14.95 -11.99 -19.12
CA SER A 89 -15.55 -12.80 -20.21
C SER A 89 -15.90 -11.98 -21.45
N PHE A 90 -16.38 -10.75 -21.30
CA PHE A 90 -16.71 -9.86 -22.43
C PHE A 90 -15.47 -9.46 -23.27
N MET A 91 -14.25 -9.65 -22.76
CA MET A 91 -13.02 -9.32 -23.46
C MET A 91 -12.73 -10.25 -24.65
N GLU A 92 -13.49 -11.33 -24.83
CA GLU A 92 -13.44 -12.15 -26.05
C GLU A 92 -13.69 -11.34 -27.33
N HIS A 93 -14.34 -10.17 -27.21
CA HIS A 93 -14.62 -9.25 -28.31
C HIS A 93 -13.73 -7.99 -28.30
N VAL A 94 -12.74 -7.91 -27.41
CA VAL A 94 -11.92 -6.71 -27.21
C VAL A 94 -10.48 -7.00 -27.60
N ARG A 95 -9.92 -6.19 -28.50
CA ARG A 95 -8.52 -6.30 -28.90
C ARG A 95 -7.67 -5.39 -28.03
N VAL A 96 -6.85 -5.99 -27.17
CA VAL A 96 -5.93 -5.28 -26.28
C VAL A 96 -4.50 -5.52 -26.75
N ARG A 97 -3.70 -4.45 -26.88
CA ARG A 97 -2.24 -4.57 -27.10
C ARG A 97 -1.49 -4.24 -25.83
N TYR A 98 -0.46 -5.03 -25.55
CA TYR A 98 0.38 -4.88 -24.37
C TYR A 98 1.76 -4.41 -24.76
N LEU A 99 2.23 -3.34 -24.11
CA LEU A 99 3.51 -2.74 -24.40
C LEU A 99 4.33 -2.56 -23.13
N TRP A 100 5.65 -2.68 -23.26
CA TRP A 100 6.56 -2.12 -22.30
C TRP A 100 6.80 -0.66 -22.66
N LYS A 101 6.72 0.23 -21.69
CA LYS A 101 7.17 1.63 -21.82
C LYS A 101 8.54 1.77 -21.18
N ALA A 102 9.49 2.43 -21.85
CA ALA A 102 10.86 2.58 -21.35
C ALA A 102 10.90 3.15 -19.93
N LYS A 103 10.14 4.23 -19.74
CA LYS A 103 9.99 4.98 -18.50
C LYS A 103 8.51 5.22 -18.21
N GLY A 104 7.99 4.67 -17.12
CA GLY A 104 6.67 5.05 -16.60
C GLY A 104 6.75 6.39 -15.86
N THR A 105 5.64 6.83 -15.27
CA THR A 105 5.65 8.02 -14.41
C THR A 105 5.71 7.61 -12.94
N ALA A 106 6.06 8.56 -12.05
CA ALA A 106 6.05 8.31 -10.62
C ALA A 106 4.63 8.03 -10.07
N THR A 107 3.60 8.49 -10.79
CA THR A 107 2.18 8.40 -10.40
C THR A 107 1.41 7.33 -11.16
N ALA A 108 1.92 6.85 -12.29
CA ALA A 108 1.28 5.85 -13.14
C ALA A 108 2.37 4.93 -13.73
N PRO A 109 2.73 3.85 -13.01
CA PRO A 109 3.68 2.85 -13.51
C PRO A 109 3.05 1.92 -14.55
N ALA A 110 1.73 1.97 -14.74
CA ALA A 110 1.03 1.37 -15.86
C ALA A 110 -0.14 2.27 -16.28
N ARG A 111 -0.70 2.00 -17.46
CA ARG A 111 -1.91 2.69 -17.94
C ARG A 111 -2.63 1.91 -19.02
N CYS A 112 -3.95 1.87 -18.90
CA CYS A 112 -4.90 1.49 -19.93
C CYS A 112 -5.38 2.72 -20.71
N SER A 113 -5.31 2.68 -22.03
CA SER A 113 -5.76 3.77 -22.92
C SER A 113 -6.64 3.22 -24.04
N ARG A 114 -7.86 3.75 -24.16
CA ARG A 114 -8.77 3.42 -25.27
C ARG A 114 -8.22 3.99 -26.57
N ALA A 115 -8.07 3.14 -27.57
CA ALA A 115 -7.77 3.57 -28.93
C ALA A 115 -9.04 4.16 -29.55
N SER A 116 -8.93 5.33 -30.17
CA SER A 116 -10.07 6.02 -30.78
C SER A 116 -9.73 6.55 -32.17
N GLY A 117 -10.78 6.77 -32.97
CA GLY A 117 -10.69 7.35 -34.31
C GLY A 117 -9.62 6.71 -35.20
N PHE A 118 -8.71 7.55 -35.68
CA PHE A 118 -7.63 7.16 -36.58
C PHE A 118 -6.69 6.09 -35.99
N TRP A 119 -6.38 6.16 -34.70
CA TRP A 119 -5.47 5.21 -34.05
C TRP A 119 -6.07 3.81 -33.94
N ARG A 120 -7.36 3.72 -33.62
CA ARG A 120 -8.09 2.43 -33.63
C ARG A 120 -8.09 1.81 -35.03
N PHE A 121 -8.28 2.63 -36.06
CA PHE A 121 -8.25 2.18 -37.45
C PHE A 121 -6.87 1.67 -37.87
N LEU A 122 -5.79 2.41 -37.56
CA LEU A 122 -4.44 2.01 -37.93
C LEU A 122 -3.90 0.81 -37.14
N ALA A 123 -4.07 0.83 -35.81
CA ALA A 123 -3.46 -0.17 -34.95
C ALA A 123 -4.29 -1.46 -34.88
N GLY A 124 -5.58 -1.39 -35.23
CA GLY A 124 -6.48 -2.54 -35.19
C GLY A 124 -6.76 -3.05 -33.77
N VAL A 125 -6.66 -2.17 -32.77
CA VAL A 125 -6.85 -2.48 -31.35
C VAL A 125 -7.88 -1.55 -30.74
N ASP A 126 -8.57 -2.00 -29.70
CA ASP A 126 -9.56 -1.22 -28.97
C ASP A 126 -8.93 -0.55 -27.73
N PHE A 127 -7.94 -1.20 -27.11
CA PHE A 127 -7.18 -0.68 -25.97
C PHE A 127 -5.69 -0.96 -26.11
N VAL A 128 -4.88 -0.09 -25.52
CA VAL A 128 -3.45 -0.29 -25.29
C VAL A 128 -3.21 -0.24 -23.79
N ILE A 129 -2.59 -1.28 -23.26
CA ILE A 129 -2.08 -1.33 -21.89
C ILE A 129 -0.56 -1.26 -21.96
N TRP A 130 0.04 -0.37 -21.21
CA TRP A 130 1.50 -0.36 -21.04
C TRP A 130 1.90 -0.43 -19.58
N VAL A 131 3.08 -1.01 -19.33
CA VAL A 131 3.74 -1.04 -18.02
C VAL A 131 5.14 -0.42 -18.14
N GLY A 132 5.52 0.42 -17.19
CA GLY A 132 6.81 1.11 -17.14
C GLY A 132 7.92 0.17 -16.71
N ALA A 133 8.81 -0.19 -17.64
CA ALA A 133 9.91 -1.12 -17.38
C ALA A 133 10.88 -0.59 -16.31
N GLU A 134 11.19 0.72 -16.33
CA GLU A 134 11.99 1.38 -15.29
C GLU A 134 11.36 1.25 -13.91
N ASN A 135 10.03 1.43 -13.77
CA ASN A 135 9.33 1.28 -12.50
C ASN A 135 9.42 -0.15 -11.96
N VAL A 136 9.14 -1.14 -12.80
CA VAL A 136 9.20 -2.56 -12.43
C VAL A 136 10.60 -2.97 -11.93
N ARG A 137 11.66 -2.44 -12.55
CA ARG A 137 13.04 -2.67 -12.08
C ARG A 137 13.38 -1.90 -10.81
N ALA A 138 13.03 -0.62 -10.76
CA ALA A 138 13.40 0.27 -9.65
C ALA A 138 12.74 -0.17 -8.33
N GLU A 139 11.54 -0.72 -8.42
CA GLU A 139 10.74 -1.16 -7.27
C GLU A 139 10.77 -2.68 -7.09
N PHE A 140 11.65 -3.40 -7.81
CA PHE A 140 11.87 -4.84 -7.67
C PHE A 140 10.59 -5.69 -7.74
N TYR A 141 9.75 -5.43 -8.73
CA TYR A 141 8.46 -6.13 -8.84
C TYR A 141 8.65 -7.64 -9.04
N THR A 142 7.85 -8.44 -8.35
CA THR A 142 7.71 -9.88 -8.58
C THR A 142 6.68 -10.16 -9.70
N ARG A 143 6.57 -11.43 -10.13
CA ARG A 143 5.56 -11.84 -11.11
C ARG A 143 4.13 -11.54 -10.63
N GLU A 144 3.84 -11.77 -9.36
CA GLU A 144 2.52 -11.48 -8.79
C GLU A 144 2.21 -9.98 -8.84
N GLN A 145 3.19 -9.11 -8.57
CA GLN A 145 3.01 -7.66 -8.61
C GLN A 145 2.78 -7.15 -10.04
N VAL A 146 3.48 -7.70 -11.04
CA VAL A 146 3.22 -7.39 -12.45
C VAL A 146 1.85 -7.91 -12.88
N GLU A 147 1.49 -9.14 -12.49
CA GLU A 147 0.16 -9.72 -12.76
C GLU A 147 -0.96 -8.85 -12.17
N ALA A 148 -0.83 -8.43 -10.90
CA ALA A 148 -1.78 -7.53 -10.25
C ALA A 148 -1.85 -6.15 -10.93
N THR A 149 -0.74 -5.67 -11.50
CA THR A 149 -0.71 -4.42 -12.27
C THR A 149 -1.48 -4.57 -13.58
N VAL A 150 -1.24 -5.64 -14.33
CA VAL A 150 -2.00 -5.93 -15.57
C VAL A 150 -3.49 -6.13 -15.27
N TYR A 151 -3.81 -6.82 -14.17
CA TYR A 151 -5.19 -7.00 -13.70
C TYR A 151 -5.91 -5.67 -13.45
N HIS A 152 -5.22 -4.73 -12.78
CA HIS A 152 -5.74 -3.38 -12.54
C HIS A 152 -6.06 -2.67 -13.85
N GLU A 153 -5.12 -2.67 -14.80
CA GLU A 153 -5.31 -2.00 -16.08
C GLU A 153 -6.42 -2.65 -16.94
N LEU A 154 -6.58 -3.97 -16.86
CA LEU A 154 -7.70 -4.68 -17.49
C LEU A 154 -9.04 -4.28 -16.88
N SER A 155 -9.10 -4.00 -15.58
CA SER A 155 -10.32 -3.60 -14.89
C SER A 155 -10.86 -2.22 -15.32
N HIS A 156 -10.03 -1.40 -15.97
CA HIS A 156 -10.44 -0.17 -16.65
C HIS A 156 -11.18 -0.40 -17.97
N ILE A 157 -11.26 -1.63 -18.47
CA ILE A 157 -12.04 -1.95 -19.66
C ILE A 157 -13.41 -2.44 -19.20
N GLY A 158 -14.46 -1.89 -19.78
CA GLY A 158 -15.84 -2.32 -19.59
C GLY A 158 -16.53 -2.61 -20.92
N TRP A 159 -17.80 -3.00 -20.85
CA TRP A 159 -18.64 -3.27 -22.01
C TRP A 159 -19.95 -2.48 -21.92
N ASP A 160 -20.26 -1.70 -22.96
CA ASP A 160 -21.56 -1.04 -23.11
C ASP A 160 -22.47 -1.99 -23.90
N ALA A 161 -23.38 -2.68 -23.19
CA ALA A 161 -24.27 -3.66 -23.78
C ALA A 161 -25.31 -3.05 -24.75
N GLU A 162 -25.65 -1.77 -24.59
CA GLU A 162 -26.60 -1.09 -25.48
C GLU A 162 -25.96 -0.79 -26.84
N LYS A 163 -24.69 -0.38 -26.82
CA LYS A 163 -23.93 -0.07 -28.04
C LYS A 163 -23.14 -1.25 -28.60
N GLY A 164 -23.00 -2.33 -27.84
CA GLY A 164 -22.17 -3.47 -28.20
C GLY A 164 -20.71 -3.09 -28.42
N GLU A 165 -20.18 -2.17 -27.62
CA GLU A 165 -18.79 -1.71 -27.75
C GLU A 165 -18.04 -1.70 -26.42
N PRO A 166 -16.71 -1.87 -26.45
CA PRO A 166 -15.92 -1.77 -25.24
C PRO A 166 -15.71 -0.30 -24.86
N VAL A 167 -15.80 0.00 -23.57
CA VAL A 167 -15.74 1.35 -22.99
C VAL A 167 -14.66 1.43 -21.91
N SER A 168 -14.20 2.65 -21.62
CA SER A 168 -13.34 2.89 -20.45
C SER A 168 -14.21 2.97 -19.21
N ARG A 169 -13.77 2.31 -18.13
CA ARG A 169 -14.39 2.30 -16.82
C ARG A 169 -13.46 2.98 -15.83
N ASP A 170 -14.02 3.86 -15.02
CA ASP A 170 -13.31 4.43 -13.87
C ASP A 170 -13.31 3.43 -12.70
N HIS A 171 -12.47 3.70 -11.71
CA HIS A 171 -12.44 2.91 -10.48
C HIS A 171 -13.81 2.94 -9.76
N ASP A 172 -14.15 1.85 -9.05
CA ASP A 172 -15.37 1.83 -8.21
C ASP A 172 -15.22 2.78 -7.00
N ALA A 173 -13.97 2.98 -6.55
CA ALA A 173 -13.52 3.91 -5.51
C ALA A 173 -12.08 4.36 -5.82
N GLU A 174 -11.14 4.29 -4.88
CA GLU A 174 -9.69 4.44 -5.18
C GLU A 174 -9.07 3.18 -5.83
N VAL A 175 -9.78 2.06 -5.74
CA VAL A 175 -9.34 0.74 -6.21
C VAL A 175 -10.53 -0.01 -6.78
N PHE A 176 -10.27 -1.07 -7.54
CA PHE A 176 -11.30 -2.04 -7.90
C PHE A 176 -11.49 -3.03 -6.76
N PHE A 177 -12.72 -3.22 -6.26
CA PHE A 177 -12.94 -4.14 -5.13
C PHE A 177 -12.48 -5.58 -5.43
N ARG A 178 -12.62 -6.03 -6.68
CA ARG A 178 -12.14 -7.34 -7.12
C ARG A 178 -10.62 -7.47 -7.09
N GLU A 179 -9.89 -6.38 -7.30
CA GLU A 179 -8.43 -6.38 -7.16
C GLU A 179 -8.03 -6.66 -5.71
N PHE A 180 -8.69 -5.98 -4.77
CA PHE A 180 -8.47 -6.16 -3.34
C PHE A 180 -8.79 -7.59 -2.89
N GLU A 181 -9.89 -8.17 -3.35
CA GLU A 181 -10.26 -9.55 -3.00
C GLU A 181 -9.19 -10.57 -3.42
N ARG A 182 -8.43 -10.27 -4.48
CA ARG A 182 -7.47 -11.20 -5.10
C ARG A 182 -6.05 -11.03 -4.57
N TYR A 183 -5.59 -9.79 -4.56
CA TYR A 183 -4.20 -9.46 -4.22
C TYR A 183 -4.09 -8.84 -2.82
N GLY A 184 -5.21 -8.69 -2.11
CA GLY A 184 -5.29 -8.08 -0.79
C GLY A 184 -5.05 -6.58 -0.77
N ILE A 185 -4.99 -6.00 0.43
CA ILE A 185 -4.32 -4.71 0.64
C ILE A 185 -2.85 -4.96 0.38
N ARG A 186 -2.38 -4.57 -0.82
CA ARG A 186 -0.96 -4.63 -1.18
C ARG A 186 -0.14 -4.08 -0.01
N ARG A 187 0.64 -4.94 0.67
CA ARG A 187 1.44 -4.53 1.82
C ARG A 187 2.50 -3.53 1.35
N ARG A 188 2.40 -2.30 1.86
CA ARG A 188 3.38 -1.18 1.84
C ARG A 188 3.91 -0.62 0.51
N ASP A 189 4.01 -1.36 -0.59
CA ASP A 189 4.77 -0.88 -1.77
C ASP A 189 3.94 -0.10 -2.80
N HIS A 190 2.63 0.00 -2.57
CA HIS A 190 1.68 0.70 -3.46
C HIS A 190 1.07 1.97 -2.84
N ALA A 191 1.71 2.58 -1.84
CA ALA A 191 1.27 3.86 -1.29
C ALA A 191 1.16 5.00 -2.34
N ARG A 192 1.65 4.78 -3.57
CA ARG A 192 1.48 5.68 -4.73
C ARG A 192 0.35 5.29 -5.70
N PHE A 193 -0.16 4.05 -5.67
CA PHE A 193 -1.26 3.62 -6.57
C PHE A 193 -2.64 4.02 -6.06
N GLY A 194 -2.83 4.06 -4.74
CA GLY A 194 -4.08 4.49 -4.10
C GLY A 194 -4.04 5.94 -3.61
N GLN A 195 -3.32 6.83 -4.28
CA GLN A 195 -3.21 8.22 -3.81
C GLN A 195 -4.30 9.10 -4.43
N LEU A 196 -5.56 8.97 -3.97
CA LEU A 196 -6.58 10.04 -3.94
C LEU A 196 -7.92 9.65 -3.25
N SER A 197 -8.03 9.97 -1.95
CA SER A 197 -9.24 9.98 -1.11
C SER A 197 -9.94 8.69 -0.59
N LEU A 198 -9.29 7.89 0.27
CA LEU A 198 -9.95 6.88 1.13
C LEU A 198 -10.53 7.47 2.44
N MET A 199 -11.07 8.68 2.43
CA MET A 199 -11.63 9.31 3.65
C MET A 199 -13.02 9.92 3.47
N GLY A 200 -13.95 9.18 2.86
CA GLY A 200 -15.35 9.59 2.95
C GLY A 200 -16.34 8.72 2.21
N ALA A 201 -16.62 7.51 2.70
CA ALA A 201 -17.96 6.91 2.72
C ALA A 201 -17.87 5.40 2.97
N PHE A 202 -18.03 4.96 4.21
CA PHE A 202 -18.72 3.70 4.53
C PHE A 202 -19.24 3.81 5.96
N THR A 203 -20.57 3.92 6.12
CA THR A 203 -21.25 3.66 7.39
C THR A 203 -22.44 2.76 7.11
N ARG A 204 -22.42 1.56 7.73
CA ARG A 204 -23.53 0.93 8.49
C ARG A 204 -23.09 -0.45 8.98
N GLY A 205 -23.07 -0.63 10.29
CA GLY A 205 -22.89 -1.92 10.97
C GLY A 205 -22.28 -1.71 12.35
N GLU A 206 -23.00 -2.11 13.39
CA GLU A 206 -22.85 -1.65 14.77
C GLU A 206 -21.70 -2.32 15.56
N GLY A 207 -21.11 -1.57 16.50
CA GLY A 207 -20.67 -2.13 17.79
C GLY A 207 -19.17 -2.20 18.12
N LEU A 208 -18.26 -1.93 17.19
CA LEU A 208 -16.82 -1.80 17.50
C LEU A 208 -16.39 -0.35 17.27
N GLN A 209 -15.73 0.27 18.25
CA GLN A 209 -15.08 1.56 18.04
C GLN A 209 -13.95 1.35 17.04
N GLU A 210 -14.17 1.79 15.81
CA GLU A 210 -13.18 1.71 14.76
C GLU A 210 -11.96 2.59 15.11
N PRO A 211 -10.73 2.10 14.87
CA PRO A 211 -9.54 2.91 15.03
C PRO A 211 -9.62 4.14 14.13
N ARG A 212 -9.47 5.32 14.72
CA ARG A 212 -9.34 6.57 13.95
C ARG A 212 -7.93 6.62 13.39
N TYR A 213 -7.79 7.03 12.13
CA TYR A 213 -6.47 7.20 11.51
C TYR A 213 -6.24 8.68 11.17
N GLY A 214 -4.99 9.13 11.28
CA GLY A 214 -4.54 10.47 10.91
C GLY A 214 -3.27 10.42 10.06
N ARG A 215 -2.76 11.58 9.63
CA ARG A 215 -1.46 11.69 8.94
C ARG A 215 -0.42 12.33 9.85
N CYS A 216 0.80 11.82 9.80
CA CYS A 216 1.96 12.49 10.38
C CYS A 216 2.25 13.78 9.61
N ASN A 217 2.33 14.92 10.30
CA ASN A 217 2.56 16.22 9.66
C ASN A 217 3.94 16.34 8.99
N ASN A 218 4.90 15.47 9.33
CA ASN A 218 6.27 15.54 8.82
C ASN A 218 6.53 14.57 7.66
N CYS A 219 6.08 13.31 7.78
CA CYS A 219 6.37 12.27 6.79
C CYS A 219 5.13 11.73 6.06
N LEU A 220 3.95 12.30 6.35
CA LEU A 220 2.65 11.92 5.77
C LEU A 220 2.22 10.47 5.98
N SER A 221 2.96 9.67 6.76
CA SER A 221 2.60 8.30 7.10
C SER A 221 1.30 8.25 7.91
N ILE A 222 0.54 7.18 7.73
CA ILE A 222 -0.68 6.90 8.48
C ILE A 222 -0.33 6.62 9.95
N ILE A 223 -0.99 7.31 10.88
CA ILE A 223 -0.92 7.07 12.32
C ILE A 223 -2.28 6.61 12.84
N VAL A 224 -2.28 5.64 13.76
CA VAL A 224 -3.48 5.27 14.51
C VAL A 224 -3.67 6.33 15.60
N LEU A 225 -4.77 7.07 15.55
CA LEU A 225 -5.17 8.03 16.56
C LEU A 225 -5.89 7.26 17.65
N SER A 226 -5.25 7.13 18.81
CA SER A 226 -5.81 6.33 19.89
C SER A 226 -7.05 6.96 20.51
N GLU A 227 -7.14 8.29 20.64
CA GLU A 227 -8.33 8.94 21.21
C GLU A 227 -8.48 10.37 20.68
N GLY A 228 -9.71 10.80 20.37
CA GLY A 228 -10.02 12.18 19.99
C GLY A 228 -11.28 12.66 20.69
N CYS A 229 -11.41 13.99 20.87
CA CYS A 229 -12.56 14.67 21.47
C CYS A 229 -13.89 14.09 20.95
N ARG A 230 -14.76 13.64 21.87
CA ARG A 230 -16.01 12.93 21.52
C ARG A 230 -17.09 13.88 21.03
N GLN A 231 -16.99 15.17 21.42
CA GLN A 231 -18.02 16.17 21.12
C GLN A 231 -17.80 16.94 19.81
N CYS A 232 -16.68 16.75 19.10
CA CYS A 232 -16.38 17.48 17.85
C CYS A 232 -16.29 16.54 16.63
N PRO A 233 -17.41 16.25 15.94
CA PRO A 233 -17.47 15.26 14.85
C PRO A 233 -16.92 15.72 13.49
N ARG A 234 -16.32 16.92 13.38
CA ARG A 234 -16.03 17.55 12.07
C ARG A 234 -14.57 17.86 11.72
N LEU A 235 -13.58 17.38 12.48
CA LEU A 235 -12.18 17.69 12.18
C LEU A 235 -11.33 16.42 12.06
N GLY A 236 -11.04 16.04 10.81
CA GLY A 236 -10.04 15.03 10.44
C GLY A 236 -8.59 15.50 10.57
N ALA A 237 -8.31 16.47 11.44
CA ALA A 237 -6.97 16.90 11.80
C ALA A 237 -7.00 17.40 13.24
N ALA A 238 -6.01 16.99 14.04
CA ALA A 238 -5.92 17.28 15.47
C ALA A 238 -6.20 18.77 15.76
N ALA A 239 -7.25 19.06 16.52
CA ALA A 239 -7.49 20.40 17.04
C ALA A 239 -6.33 20.79 17.98
N PRO A 240 -5.88 22.06 17.98
CA PRO A 240 -4.81 22.49 18.87
C PRO A 240 -5.27 22.31 20.33
N LEU A 241 -4.58 21.45 21.08
CA LEU A 241 -4.84 21.24 22.50
C LEU A 241 -4.19 22.38 23.32
N GLY A 242 -4.86 22.80 24.39
CA GLY A 242 -4.26 23.63 25.44
C GLY A 242 -3.82 22.73 26.60
N SER A 243 -2.67 23.01 27.21
CA SER A 243 -2.26 22.35 28.45
C SER A 243 -3.05 22.94 29.62
N VAL A 244 -3.66 22.10 30.44
CA VAL A 244 -4.33 22.53 31.68
C VAL A 244 -3.53 22.05 32.88
N GLU A 245 -3.09 20.79 32.91
CA GLU A 245 -2.16 20.22 33.90
C GLU A 245 -1.36 19.03 33.31
N ALA A 246 -0.38 18.46 34.02
CA ALA A 246 0.59 17.49 33.49
C ALA A 246 -0.06 16.26 32.81
N ASP A 247 -1.25 15.87 33.28
CA ASP A 247 -1.95 14.65 32.85
C ASP A 247 -3.25 14.92 32.05
N GLU A 248 -3.61 16.18 31.83
CA GLU A 248 -4.88 16.57 31.21
C GLU A 248 -4.71 17.62 30.10
N THR A 249 -5.39 17.40 28.97
CA THR A 249 -5.40 18.33 27.83
C THR A 249 -6.82 18.77 27.53
N GLN A 250 -7.04 20.07 27.35
CA GLN A 250 -8.36 20.60 27.05
C GLN A 250 -8.50 20.92 25.56
N CYS A 251 -9.60 20.43 24.96
CA CYS A 251 -9.99 20.78 23.61
C CYS A 251 -10.32 22.28 23.56
N ARG A 252 -9.56 23.07 22.79
CA ARG A 252 -9.77 24.53 22.71
C ARG A 252 -11.11 24.95 22.12
N GLN A 253 -11.81 24.05 21.43
CA GLN A 253 -13.04 24.38 20.72
C GLN A 253 -14.31 24.11 21.53
N CYS A 254 -14.35 23.03 22.31
CA CYS A 254 -15.51 22.69 23.14
C CYS A 254 -15.23 22.73 24.65
N GLY A 255 -13.97 22.86 25.06
CA GLY A 255 -13.57 22.84 26.46
C GLY A 255 -13.57 21.46 27.11
N GLU A 256 -13.82 20.37 26.36
CA GLU A 256 -13.76 19.00 26.89
C GLU A 256 -12.32 18.65 27.30
N VAL A 257 -12.16 18.14 28.52
CA VAL A 257 -10.87 17.67 29.06
C VAL A 257 -10.69 16.21 28.63
N VAL A 258 -9.59 15.93 27.94
CA VAL A 258 -9.21 14.58 27.48
C VAL A 258 -7.94 14.10 28.18
N PRO A 259 -7.85 12.81 28.57
CA PRO A 259 -6.65 12.24 29.16
C PRO A 259 -5.46 12.42 28.22
N SER A 260 -4.32 12.89 28.74
CA SER A 260 -3.13 13.22 27.93
C SER A 260 -2.38 11.99 27.38
N ALA A 261 -2.87 10.78 27.64
CA ALA A 261 -2.27 9.53 27.22
C ALA A 261 -2.57 9.23 25.74
N GLY A 262 -1.89 9.91 24.82
CA GLY A 262 -1.77 9.37 23.45
C GLY A 262 -1.53 10.37 22.33
N VAL A 263 -1.81 11.66 22.51
CA VAL A 263 -1.71 12.63 21.40
C VAL A 263 -0.93 13.87 21.83
N ARG A 264 0.40 13.74 21.86
CA ARG A 264 1.28 14.91 21.75
C ARG A 264 1.87 14.97 20.34
N ASP A 265 1.61 16.11 19.68
CA ASP A 265 2.31 16.69 18.52
C ASP A 265 2.06 16.16 17.10
N GLY A 266 1.11 15.24 16.87
CA GLY A 266 0.74 14.83 15.50
C GLY A 266 1.90 14.20 14.68
N LEU A 267 2.97 13.78 15.36
CA LEU A 267 4.12 13.08 14.78
C LEU A 267 4.02 11.58 15.03
N CYS A 268 4.32 10.79 14.00
CA CYS A 268 4.47 9.34 14.15
C CYS A 268 5.68 9.00 15.02
N THR A 269 5.69 7.79 15.59
CA THR A 269 6.76 7.29 16.48
C THR A 269 8.15 7.43 15.85
N ALA A 270 8.29 7.18 14.55
CA ALA A 270 9.55 7.33 13.84
C ALA A 270 10.04 8.79 13.79
N CYS A 271 9.15 9.76 13.53
CA CYS A 271 9.50 11.18 13.53
C CYS A 271 9.83 11.72 14.94
N ARG A 272 9.20 11.18 15.99
CA ARG A 272 9.54 11.55 17.38
C ARG A 272 10.95 11.12 17.75
N LEU A 273 11.33 9.89 17.38
CA LEU A 273 12.66 9.35 17.68
C LEU A 273 13.77 10.09 16.91
N GLY A 274 13.46 10.70 15.76
CA GLY A 274 14.40 11.54 15.01
C GLY A 274 14.54 12.97 15.55
N ALA A 275 13.48 13.55 16.14
CA ALA A 275 13.49 14.94 16.63
C ALA A 275 14.25 15.12 17.96
N GLY A 276 14.46 14.05 18.73
CA GLY A 276 15.21 14.08 20.00
C GLY A 276 16.72 13.83 19.87
N ALA A 277 17.27 13.78 18.65
CA ALA A 277 18.68 13.45 18.41
C ALA A 277 19.59 14.69 18.20
N SER A 278 19.07 15.89 18.46
CA SER A 278 19.83 17.14 18.40
C SER A 278 19.66 17.95 19.68
N GLU A 279 20.19 17.41 20.79
CA GLU A 279 20.69 18.14 21.95
C GLU A 279 21.96 17.44 22.47
#